data_AF-A0A102D9S3-F1
#
_entry.id   AF-A0A102D9S3-F1
#
_cell.length_a   1.000
_cell.length_b   1.000
_cell.length_c   1.000
_cell.angle_alpha   90.00
_cell.angle_beta   90.00
_cell.angle_gamma   90.00
#
_symmetry.space_group_name_H-M   'P 1'
#
loop_
_entity.id
_entity.type
_entity.pdbx_description
1 polymer ?
#
loop_
_entity_poly.entity_id
_entity_poly.type
_entity_poly.pdbx_seq_one_letter_code
_entity_poly.pdbx_strand_id
1 'polypeptide(L)'
;MSQSRLRKRAFATWSAGLLLTSALGACASHGAPGAAPSDSGSAEAGDATPAVLPLSTTTPARVSLAPPVTALPVGQSVRLRRLADRRESFGYLDRAAYQENAVEDAPPDYSFEEGGVRLWVWTTGQGARVICEPVAGGYRTYTYQAGSETPYLVRDSHYAYAYDDGALVALFTPAGMPIDLADGAQPVIYAGRYLDRGHALWRAASTRPHLAVNAYVWSDSRADLAAQRVAWQRQMDQNPDWAAWNGAHRDEEQRPWTETRAQHEAAAQQFGTWQQQRFRGPPPQLYPVQHAAPAR
;
A
#
# COMPACT_ATOMS: atom_id res chain seq x y z
N MET A 1 6.84 -40.04 44.94
CA MET A 1 7.69 -39.02 45.60
C MET A 1 9.10 -39.14 45.06
N SER A 2 9.53 -38.25 44.15
CA SER A 2 10.95 -38.10 43.80
C SER A 2 11.23 -36.78 43.08
N GLN A 3 11.96 -35.92 43.79
CA GLN A 3 12.96 -34.91 43.38
C GLN A 3 12.71 -33.88 42.27
N SER A 4 12.52 -32.63 42.71
CA SER A 4 13.46 -31.50 42.56
C SER A 4 14.46 -31.51 41.40
N ARG A 5 14.41 -30.47 40.55
CA ARG A 5 15.54 -29.58 40.23
C ARG A 5 15.07 -28.32 39.47
N LEU A 6 15.20 -27.16 40.13
CA LEU A 6 15.21 -25.84 39.50
C LEU A 6 16.47 -25.68 38.63
N ARG A 7 16.35 -25.00 37.48
CA ARG A 7 17.50 -24.35 36.81
C ARG A 7 17.22 -22.87 36.56
N LYS A 8 18.23 -22.10 36.92
CA LYS A 8 18.30 -20.63 37.02
C LYS A 8 18.52 -19.98 35.65
N ARG A 9 18.07 -18.72 35.60
CA ARG A 9 18.24 -17.70 34.55
C ARG A 9 19.71 -17.39 34.26
N ALA A 10 20.00 -16.95 33.04
CA ALA A 10 21.15 -16.13 32.71
C ALA A 10 20.70 -15.02 31.74
N PHE A 11 20.74 -13.77 32.22
CA PHE A 11 20.68 -12.55 31.42
C PHE A 11 22.10 -12.17 31.04
N ALA A 12 22.36 -11.83 29.77
CA ALA A 12 23.62 -11.27 29.32
C ALA A 12 23.41 -9.80 28.94
N THR A 13 23.91 -8.91 29.81
CA THR A 13 24.10 -7.48 29.60
C THR A 13 25.41 -7.25 28.83
N TRP A 14 25.40 -6.40 27.80
CA TRP A 14 26.62 -5.85 27.20
C TRP A 14 26.69 -4.34 27.44
N SER A 15 27.82 -3.92 28.02
CA SER A 15 28.17 -2.54 28.34
C SER A 15 29.22 -2.01 27.35
N ALA A 16 29.22 -0.69 27.21
CA ALA A 16 30.01 0.14 26.30
C ALA A 16 31.53 0.08 26.51
N GLY A 17 32.27 0.40 25.44
CA GLY A 17 33.70 0.73 25.48
C GLY A 17 33.99 1.95 24.59
N LEU A 18 34.27 3.09 25.22
CA LEU A 18 34.79 4.32 24.63
C LEU A 18 36.33 4.24 24.61
N LEU A 19 36.98 4.56 23.50
CA LEU A 19 38.41 4.94 23.49
C LEU A 19 38.64 6.11 22.52
N LEU A 20 38.92 7.28 23.11
CA LEU A 20 39.60 8.41 22.47
C LEU A 20 41.10 8.09 22.36
N THR A 21 41.72 8.37 21.21
CA THR A 21 43.12 8.79 21.17
C THR A 21 43.31 9.86 20.09
N SER A 22 43.81 11.01 20.54
CA SER A 22 44.22 12.14 19.73
C SER A 22 45.71 12.02 19.42
N ALA A 23 46.14 12.30 18.19
CA ALA A 23 47.52 12.62 17.89
C ALA A 23 47.58 13.73 16.83
N LEU A 24 48.14 14.87 17.24
CA LEU A 24 48.55 16.00 16.40
C LEU A 24 49.85 15.67 15.68
N GLY A 25 49.96 16.06 14.42
CA GLY A 25 51.21 16.10 13.66
C GLY A 25 51.08 17.12 12.52
N ALA A 26 51.75 18.27 12.67
CA ALA A 26 51.75 19.39 11.73
C ALA A 26 52.98 19.35 10.79
N CYS A 27 52.79 19.77 9.53
CA CYS A 27 53.75 20.44 8.59
C CYS A 27 53.03 20.58 7.24
N ALA A 28 53.21 21.57 6.36
CA ALA A 28 53.57 22.99 6.39
C ALA A 28 53.17 23.54 5.00
N SER A 29 52.64 24.77 5.01
CA SER A 29 52.40 25.76 3.92
C SER A 29 52.83 25.48 2.47
N HIS A 30 51.93 25.77 1.49
CA HIS A 30 52.11 26.74 0.39
C HIS A 30 50.88 26.77 -0.56
N GLY A 31 50.32 27.96 -0.83
CA GLY A 31 49.44 28.23 -1.99
C GLY A 31 48.05 28.78 -1.66
N ALA A 32 47.77 29.99 -2.11
CA ALA A 32 46.54 30.77 -1.88
C ALA A 32 45.40 30.43 -2.89
N PRO A 33 44.23 31.09 -2.83
CA PRO A 33 42.91 30.46 -2.69
C PRO A 33 42.19 30.19 -4.03
N GLY A 34 41.64 28.98 -4.18
CA GLY A 34 40.73 28.62 -5.26
C GLY A 34 39.38 28.20 -4.69
N ALA A 35 38.34 28.94 -5.02
CA ALA A 35 36.95 28.66 -4.65
C ALA A 35 36.45 27.36 -5.32
N ALA A 36 35.88 26.44 -4.54
CA ALA A 36 34.76 25.54 -4.82
C ALA A 36 34.68 24.43 -3.74
N PRO A 37 33.62 23.62 -3.72
CA PRO A 37 32.36 23.83 -3.02
C PRO A 37 32.30 23.02 -1.72
N SER A 38 31.45 23.45 -0.79
CA SER A 38 31.08 22.64 0.37
C SER A 38 30.52 21.29 -0.09
N ASP A 39 31.19 20.23 0.35
CA ASP A 39 30.68 18.86 0.32
C ASP A 39 29.28 18.86 0.96
N SER A 40 28.27 18.85 0.10
CA SER A 40 26.90 18.60 0.50
C SER A 40 26.84 17.10 0.73
N GLY A 41 27.05 16.71 1.99
CA GLY A 41 26.69 15.38 2.46
C GLY A 41 25.30 15.05 1.94
N SER A 42 25.21 13.93 1.23
CA SER A 42 23.96 13.41 0.69
C SER A 42 22.95 13.29 1.81
N ALA A 43 22.04 14.27 1.89
CA ALA A 43 20.79 14.09 2.59
C ALA A 43 20.10 12.92 1.91
N GLU A 44 19.89 11.83 2.67
CA GLU A 44 18.96 10.78 2.31
C GLU A 44 17.69 11.46 1.81
N ALA A 45 17.34 11.21 0.54
CA ALA A 45 16.08 11.63 -0.01
C ALA A 45 14.99 10.91 0.78
N GLY A 46 14.50 11.56 1.83
CA GLY A 46 13.25 11.18 2.48
C GLY A 46 12.19 11.13 1.39
N ASP A 47 11.63 9.94 1.20
CA ASP A 47 10.61 9.64 0.21
C ASP A 47 9.48 10.66 0.35
N ALA A 48 9.43 11.65 -0.54
CA ALA A 48 8.41 12.66 -0.53
C ALA A 48 7.10 11.97 -0.88
N THR A 49 6.23 11.79 0.11
CA THR A 49 4.87 11.29 -0.09
C THR A 49 4.27 12.05 -1.28
N PRO A 50 3.78 11.36 -2.32
CA PRO A 50 3.23 12.04 -3.50
C PRO A 50 2.15 13.02 -3.04
N ALA A 51 2.30 14.28 -3.44
CA ALA A 51 1.42 15.35 -3.00
C ALA A 51 0.00 15.08 -3.53
N VAL A 52 -0.97 15.01 -2.62
CA VAL A 52 -2.40 14.96 -2.98
C VAL A 52 -2.71 16.13 -3.90
N LEU A 53 -3.33 15.84 -5.04
CA LEU A 53 -3.72 16.87 -6.00
C LEU A 53 -5.13 17.37 -5.72
N PRO A 54 -5.40 18.69 -5.88
CA PRO A 54 -6.76 19.21 -5.80
C PRO A 54 -7.67 18.51 -6.81
N LEU A 55 -8.90 18.21 -6.39
CA LEU A 55 -9.91 17.60 -7.27
C LEU A 55 -10.24 18.51 -8.45
N SER A 56 -10.57 17.91 -9.60
CA SER A 56 -10.96 18.63 -10.80
C SER A 56 -12.44 18.48 -11.12
N THR A 57 -13.07 19.56 -11.57
CA THR A 57 -14.44 19.59 -12.14
C THR A 57 -14.44 19.81 -13.65
N THR A 58 -13.28 19.74 -14.29
CA THR A 58 -13.18 19.82 -15.75
C THR A 58 -13.87 18.62 -16.41
N THR A 59 -14.12 18.70 -17.72
CA THR A 59 -14.71 17.57 -18.46
C THR A 59 -13.88 16.31 -18.26
N PRO A 60 -14.46 15.21 -17.74
CA PRO A 60 -13.70 14.01 -17.46
C PRO A 60 -13.24 13.34 -18.76
N ALA A 61 -12.03 12.75 -18.71
CA ALA A 61 -11.65 11.76 -19.70
C ALA A 61 -12.57 10.54 -19.57
N ARG A 62 -12.82 9.85 -20.68
CA ARG A 62 -13.56 8.58 -20.66
C ARG A 62 -12.82 7.58 -19.77
N VAL A 63 -13.54 6.92 -18.87
CA VAL A 63 -13.01 5.78 -18.12
C VAL A 63 -12.83 4.61 -19.08
N SER A 64 -11.59 4.20 -19.27
CA SER A 64 -11.23 2.98 -20.01
C SER A 64 -11.04 1.84 -19.02
N LEU A 65 -11.52 0.65 -19.35
CA LEU A 65 -11.31 -0.56 -18.56
C LEU A 65 -9.96 -1.18 -18.88
N ALA A 66 -9.27 -1.69 -17.87
CA ALA A 66 -8.09 -2.50 -18.05
C ALA A 66 -8.43 -3.86 -18.66
N PRO A 67 -7.48 -4.46 -19.41
CA PRO A 67 -7.68 -5.78 -19.99
C PRO A 67 -7.92 -6.84 -18.91
N PRO A 68 -8.68 -7.91 -19.24
CA PRO A 68 -8.81 -9.06 -18.36
C PRO A 68 -7.45 -9.71 -18.13
N VAL A 69 -7.31 -10.48 -17.05
CA VAL A 69 -6.05 -11.11 -16.67
C VAL A 69 -5.46 -12.01 -17.76
N THR A 70 -6.31 -12.67 -18.55
CA THR A 70 -5.92 -13.51 -19.68
C THR A 70 -5.25 -12.74 -20.81
N ALA A 71 -5.48 -11.43 -20.90
CA ALA A 71 -4.91 -10.53 -21.90
C ALA A 71 -3.73 -9.69 -21.36
N LEU A 72 -3.40 -9.80 -20.07
CA LEU A 72 -2.14 -9.24 -19.56
C LEU A 72 -0.97 -9.98 -20.22
N PRO A 73 0.23 -9.36 -20.32
CA PRO A 73 1.42 -10.06 -20.80
C PRO A 73 1.70 -11.34 -20.00
N VAL A 74 2.20 -12.38 -20.67
CA VAL A 74 2.75 -13.55 -19.98
C VAL A 74 4.17 -13.16 -19.59
N GLY A 75 4.43 -13.01 -18.29
CA GLY A 75 5.79 -12.85 -17.81
C GLY A 75 6.35 -14.13 -17.22
N GLN A 76 7.28 -13.97 -16.27
CA GLN A 76 7.92 -15.11 -15.61
C GLN A 76 6.90 -15.85 -14.74
N SER A 77 7.01 -17.18 -14.67
CA SER A 77 6.23 -17.96 -13.72
C SER A 77 6.50 -17.46 -12.29
N VAL A 78 5.42 -17.22 -11.53
CA VAL A 78 5.53 -16.77 -10.15
C VAL A 78 6.23 -17.83 -9.30
N ARG A 79 7.15 -17.39 -8.44
CA ARG A 79 7.75 -18.29 -7.44
C ARG A 79 6.68 -18.67 -6.43
N LEU A 80 6.60 -19.95 -6.07
CA LEU A 80 5.72 -20.42 -5.01
C LEU A 80 6.53 -20.56 -3.73
N ARG A 81 5.98 -20.07 -2.61
CA ARG A 81 6.55 -20.31 -1.28
C ARG A 81 5.45 -20.78 -0.34
N ARG A 82 5.74 -21.84 0.43
CA ARG A 82 4.83 -22.32 1.47
C ARG A 82 5.14 -21.58 2.77
N LEU A 83 4.10 -21.11 3.44
CA LEU A 83 4.19 -20.61 4.82
C LEU A 83 4.40 -21.78 5.78
N ALA A 84 5.06 -21.51 6.92
CA ALA A 84 5.28 -22.52 7.94
C ALA A 84 3.96 -22.91 8.62
N ASP A 85 3.12 -21.92 8.92
CA ASP A 85 1.73 -22.12 9.32
C ASP A 85 0.81 -21.50 8.27
N ARG A 86 -0.07 -22.30 7.66
CA ARG A 86 -1.01 -21.83 6.64
C ARG A 86 -1.96 -20.75 7.19
N ARG A 87 -2.21 -20.71 8.50
CA ARG A 87 -3.08 -19.70 9.13
C ARG A 87 -2.48 -18.29 9.07
N GLU A 88 -1.15 -18.17 8.99
CA GLU A 88 -0.47 -16.87 8.80
C GLU A 88 -0.90 -16.17 7.51
N SER A 89 -1.41 -16.93 6.53
CA SER A 89 -1.94 -16.36 5.30
C SER A 89 -3.10 -15.38 5.55
N PHE A 90 -3.89 -15.57 6.61
CA PHE A 90 -4.98 -14.65 6.97
C PHE A 90 -4.48 -13.26 7.35
N GLY A 91 -3.23 -13.13 7.83
CA GLY A 91 -2.62 -11.82 8.08
C GLY A 91 -2.52 -10.94 6.84
N TYR A 92 -2.38 -11.53 5.64
CA TYR A 92 -2.37 -10.76 4.38
C TYR A 92 -3.76 -10.20 4.04
N LEU A 93 -4.82 -10.98 4.30
CA LEU A 93 -6.20 -10.54 4.11
C LEU A 93 -6.58 -9.46 5.12
N ASP A 94 -6.27 -9.66 6.40
CA ASP A 94 -6.56 -8.69 7.46
C ASP A 94 -5.88 -7.36 7.18
N ARG A 95 -4.57 -7.38 6.94
CA ARG A 95 -3.81 -6.17 6.69
C ARG A 95 -4.36 -5.37 5.50
N ALA A 96 -4.67 -6.06 4.40
CA ALA A 96 -5.27 -5.42 3.23
C ALA A 96 -6.68 -4.91 3.51
N ALA A 97 -7.52 -5.66 4.23
CA ALA A 97 -8.85 -5.21 4.61
C ALA A 97 -8.76 -3.95 5.48
N TYR A 98 -7.88 -3.91 6.47
CA TYR A 98 -7.69 -2.72 7.31
C TYR A 98 -7.11 -1.53 6.53
N GLN A 99 -6.15 -1.76 5.63
CA GLN A 99 -5.57 -0.70 4.78
C GLN A 99 -6.59 -0.15 3.77
N GLU A 100 -7.32 -1.01 3.07
CA GLU A 100 -8.37 -0.60 2.13
C GLU A 100 -9.53 0.13 2.85
N ASN A 101 -9.91 -0.35 4.03
CA ASN A 101 -10.92 0.31 4.87
C ASN A 101 -10.41 1.63 5.48
N ALA A 102 -9.11 1.86 5.52
CA ALA A 102 -8.57 3.14 6.00
C ALA A 102 -8.65 4.25 4.96
N VAL A 103 -8.81 3.91 3.68
CA VAL A 103 -8.92 4.89 2.58
C VAL A 103 -10.35 5.03 2.03
N GLU A 104 -11.22 4.06 2.38
CA GLU A 104 -12.68 4.01 2.20
C GLU A 104 -13.27 4.89 1.09
N ASP A 105 -14.03 5.92 1.48
CA ASP A 105 -14.86 6.78 0.61
C ASP A 105 -14.19 8.11 0.30
N ALA A 106 -12.96 8.29 0.78
CA ALA A 106 -12.16 9.45 0.45
C ALA A 106 -11.83 9.43 -1.04
N PRO A 107 -11.87 10.60 -1.72
CA PRO A 107 -11.30 10.71 -3.05
C PRO A 107 -9.84 10.21 -3.06
N PRO A 108 -9.40 9.53 -4.13
CA PRO A 108 -7.99 9.18 -4.29
C PRO A 108 -7.10 10.42 -4.28
N ASP A 109 -5.88 10.28 -3.78
CA ASP A 109 -4.90 11.37 -3.68
C ASP A 109 -4.55 11.94 -5.05
N TYR A 110 -4.43 11.03 -6.02
CA TYR A 110 -4.18 11.34 -7.42
C TYR A 110 -4.60 10.18 -8.32
N SER A 111 -4.53 10.44 -9.61
CA SER A 111 -4.63 9.43 -10.66
C SER A 111 -3.41 9.45 -11.56
N PHE A 112 -3.19 8.36 -12.28
CA PHE A 112 -2.21 8.31 -13.36
C PHE A 112 -2.75 7.43 -14.48
N GLU A 113 -2.16 7.53 -15.67
CA GLU A 113 -2.55 6.69 -16.80
C GLU A 113 -1.51 5.61 -17.07
N GLU A 114 -1.94 4.37 -17.33
CA GLU A 114 -1.07 3.27 -17.73
C GLU A 114 -1.81 2.38 -18.73
N GLY A 115 -1.26 2.20 -19.93
CA GLY A 115 -1.93 1.42 -20.99
C GLY A 115 -3.29 1.99 -21.43
N GLY A 116 -3.48 3.31 -21.37
CA GLY A 116 -4.75 3.97 -21.72
C GLY A 116 -5.85 3.87 -20.65
N VAL A 117 -5.53 3.29 -19.48
CA VAL A 117 -6.41 3.18 -18.33
C VAL A 117 -6.03 4.23 -17.31
N ARG A 118 -7.01 4.91 -16.71
CA ARG A 118 -6.78 5.83 -15.61
C ARG A 118 -6.97 5.08 -14.28
N LEU A 119 -5.93 5.06 -13.47
CA LEU A 119 -5.89 4.38 -12.18
C LEU A 119 -6.04 5.40 -11.04
N TRP A 120 -6.53 4.91 -9.91
CA TRP A 120 -6.64 5.69 -8.68
C TRP A 120 -5.65 5.21 -7.64
N VAL A 121 -5.02 6.16 -6.96
CA VAL A 121 -4.05 5.87 -5.91
C VAL A 121 -4.46 6.55 -4.62
N TRP A 122 -4.46 5.77 -3.54
CA TRP A 122 -4.43 6.29 -2.19
C TRP A 122 -3.10 5.95 -1.57
N THR A 123 -2.51 6.93 -0.90
CA THR A 123 -1.29 6.83 -0.12
C THR A 123 -1.68 6.88 1.34
N THR A 124 -1.32 5.84 2.05
CA THR A 124 -1.60 5.67 3.48
C THR A 124 -0.31 5.85 4.26
N GLY A 125 -0.38 6.46 5.45
CA GLY A 125 0.72 6.54 6.41
C GLY A 125 2.12 6.69 5.78
N GLN A 126 3.07 5.85 6.19
CA GLN A 126 4.48 5.88 5.80
C GLN A 126 4.77 5.47 4.32
N GLY A 127 3.92 5.83 3.37
CA GLY A 127 4.13 5.54 1.94
C GLY A 127 3.58 4.20 1.47
N ALA A 128 2.73 3.55 2.27
CA ALA A 128 1.96 2.39 1.82
C ALA A 128 0.90 2.86 0.80
N ARG A 129 0.55 2.01 -0.19
CA ARG A 129 -0.33 2.43 -1.30
C ARG A 129 -1.43 1.42 -1.58
N VAL A 130 -2.58 1.93 -1.97
CA VAL A 130 -3.66 1.17 -2.60
C VAL A 130 -3.83 1.72 -4.01
N ILE A 131 -3.66 0.86 -5.02
CA ILE A 131 -3.91 1.22 -6.42
C ILE A 131 -5.14 0.45 -6.91
N CYS A 132 -6.15 1.19 -7.36
CA CYS A 132 -7.35 0.60 -7.97
C CYS A 132 -7.32 0.76 -9.49
N GLU A 133 -7.52 -0.36 -10.16
CA GLU A 133 -7.57 -0.47 -11.61
C GLU A 133 -8.98 -0.90 -12.04
N PRO A 134 -9.72 -0.08 -12.82
CA PRO A 134 -11.04 -0.45 -13.28
C PRO A 134 -10.96 -1.60 -14.27
N VAL A 135 -11.82 -2.61 -14.10
CA VAL A 135 -11.93 -3.78 -14.98
C VAL A 135 -13.40 -4.10 -15.29
N ALA A 136 -13.63 -5.00 -16.24
CA ALA A 136 -14.97 -5.55 -16.42
C ALA A 136 -15.43 -6.24 -15.12
N GLY A 137 -16.55 -5.78 -14.56
CA GLY A 137 -17.13 -6.34 -13.33
C GLY A 137 -16.64 -5.73 -12.02
N GLY A 138 -15.92 -4.60 -12.04
CA GLY A 138 -15.55 -3.85 -10.84
C GLY A 138 -14.11 -3.35 -10.89
N TYR A 139 -13.37 -3.57 -9.81
CA TYR A 139 -12.00 -3.09 -9.67
C TYR A 139 -11.05 -4.22 -9.29
N ARG A 140 -9.84 -4.17 -9.85
CA ARG A 140 -8.69 -4.88 -9.31
C ARG A 140 -7.94 -3.96 -8.36
N THR A 141 -7.62 -4.45 -7.18
CA THR A 141 -6.90 -3.68 -6.16
C THR A 141 -5.51 -4.28 -5.96
N TYR A 142 -4.50 -3.42 -5.94
CA TYR A 142 -3.11 -3.77 -5.65
C TYR A 142 -2.70 -3.03 -4.38
N THR A 143 -2.32 -3.78 -3.34
CA THR A 143 -2.06 -3.23 -2.01
C THR A 143 -0.58 -3.42 -1.67
N TYR A 144 0.08 -2.31 -1.34
CA TYR A 144 1.52 -2.22 -1.13
C TYR A 144 1.82 -1.79 0.29
N GLN A 145 2.85 -2.41 0.88
CA GLN A 145 3.46 -1.94 2.11
C GLN A 145 4.29 -0.67 1.84
N ALA A 146 4.54 0.09 2.90
CA ALA A 146 5.45 1.22 2.89
C ALA A 146 6.81 0.83 2.30
N GLY A 147 7.30 1.58 1.31
CA GLY A 147 8.59 1.35 0.66
C GLY A 147 8.70 0.09 -0.21
N SER A 148 7.63 -0.70 -0.35
CA SER A 148 7.66 -1.92 -1.17
C SER A 148 7.14 -1.67 -2.57
N GLU A 149 7.97 -1.98 -3.57
CA GLU A 149 7.57 -1.99 -4.99
C GLU A 149 6.72 -3.21 -5.37
N THR A 150 6.60 -4.17 -4.46
CA THR A 150 5.85 -5.41 -4.62
C THR A 150 4.51 -5.30 -3.89
N PRO A 151 3.36 -5.55 -4.54
CA PRO A 151 2.11 -5.65 -3.82
C PRO A 151 2.15 -6.90 -2.94
N TYR A 152 1.79 -6.78 -1.67
CA TYR A 152 1.68 -7.94 -0.79
C TYR A 152 0.32 -8.63 -0.94
N LEU A 153 -0.69 -7.92 -1.47
CA LEU A 153 -1.97 -8.50 -1.85
C LEU A 153 -2.44 -7.88 -3.18
N VAL A 154 -2.91 -8.72 -4.09
CA VAL A 154 -3.71 -8.31 -5.25
C VAL A 154 -5.07 -8.98 -5.17
N ARG A 155 -6.15 -8.24 -5.44
CA ARG A 155 -7.51 -8.75 -5.42
C ARG A 155 -8.23 -8.44 -6.73
N ASP A 156 -8.88 -9.45 -7.29
CA ASP A 156 -9.85 -9.29 -8.37
C ASP A 156 -11.24 -9.80 -7.92
N SER A 157 -12.19 -9.91 -8.85
CA SER A 157 -13.55 -10.36 -8.55
C SER A 157 -13.66 -11.85 -8.19
N HIS A 158 -12.62 -12.65 -8.41
CA HIS A 158 -12.64 -14.11 -8.25
C HIS A 158 -11.66 -14.61 -7.19
N TYR A 159 -10.54 -13.91 -6.97
CA TYR A 159 -9.50 -14.37 -6.05
C TYR A 159 -8.76 -13.21 -5.38
N ALA A 160 -8.12 -13.53 -4.26
CA ALA A 160 -7.06 -12.72 -3.68
C ALA A 160 -5.73 -13.49 -3.71
N TYR A 161 -4.65 -12.82 -4.06
CA TYR A 161 -3.31 -13.37 -4.26
C TYR A 161 -2.36 -12.67 -3.29
N ALA A 162 -1.81 -13.43 -2.34
CA ALA A 162 -0.87 -12.90 -1.34
C ALA A 162 0.56 -13.19 -1.76
N TYR A 163 1.40 -12.16 -1.74
CA TYR A 163 2.81 -12.25 -2.07
C TYR A 163 3.67 -11.87 -0.87
N ASP A 164 4.79 -12.56 -0.75
CA ASP A 164 5.85 -12.21 0.18
C ASP A 164 7.18 -12.29 -0.56
N ASP A 165 7.88 -11.15 -0.63
CA ASP A 165 9.09 -10.98 -1.44
C ASP A 165 8.91 -11.44 -2.90
N GLY A 166 7.75 -11.11 -3.50
CA GLY A 166 7.42 -11.50 -4.89
C GLY A 166 7.20 -13.00 -5.12
N ALA A 167 7.14 -13.81 -4.07
CA ALA A 167 6.68 -15.19 -4.15
C ALA A 167 5.20 -15.27 -3.74
N LEU A 168 4.39 -16.01 -4.49
CA LEU A 168 3.01 -16.32 -4.12
C LEU A 168 3.03 -17.25 -2.91
N VAL A 169 2.45 -16.77 -1.79
CA VAL A 169 2.40 -17.51 -0.51
C VAL A 169 1.02 -18.03 -0.17
N ALA A 170 -0.03 -17.37 -0.68
CA ALA A 170 -1.40 -17.85 -0.53
C ALA A 170 -2.30 -17.36 -1.67
N LEU A 171 -3.34 -18.15 -1.92
CA LEU A 171 -4.41 -17.87 -2.85
C LEU A 171 -5.72 -18.05 -2.09
N PHE A 172 -6.67 -17.16 -2.29
CA PHE A 172 -7.96 -17.22 -1.61
C PHE A 172 -9.12 -17.16 -2.60
N THR A 173 -10.21 -17.85 -2.28
CA THR A 173 -11.52 -17.62 -2.89
C THR A 173 -12.04 -16.21 -2.53
N PRO A 174 -13.13 -15.72 -3.14
CA PRO A 174 -13.74 -14.44 -2.74
C PRO A 174 -14.15 -14.41 -1.26
N ALA A 175 -14.50 -15.56 -0.69
CA ALA A 175 -14.82 -15.73 0.73
C ALA A 175 -13.61 -15.81 1.67
N GLY A 176 -12.41 -15.54 1.17
CA GLY A 176 -11.19 -15.60 1.98
C GLY A 176 -10.80 -17.03 2.37
N MET A 177 -11.36 -18.06 1.72
CA MET A 177 -10.96 -19.45 2.00
C MET A 177 -9.64 -19.73 1.29
N PRO A 178 -8.60 -20.23 1.98
CA PRO A 178 -7.32 -20.54 1.36
C PRO A 178 -7.47 -21.70 0.37
N ILE A 179 -6.84 -21.55 -0.79
CA ILE A 179 -6.76 -22.56 -1.85
C ILE A 179 -5.34 -23.14 -1.83
N ASP A 180 -5.22 -24.46 -1.95
CA ASP A 180 -3.90 -25.08 -2.09
C ASP A 180 -3.25 -24.63 -3.40
N LEU A 181 -2.01 -24.14 -3.32
CA LEU A 181 -1.26 -23.69 -4.49
C LEU A 181 -1.01 -24.83 -5.49
N ALA A 182 -1.01 -26.09 -5.04
CA ALA A 182 -0.91 -27.25 -5.93
C ALA A 182 -2.19 -27.49 -6.76
N ASP A 183 -3.36 -27.10 -6.22
CA ASP A 183 -4.66 -27.29 -6.87
C ASP A 183 -5.05 -26.08 -7.75
N GLY A 184 -4.39 -24.94 -7.55
CA GLY A 184 -4.69 -23.66 -8.20
C GLY A 184 -3.99 -23.40 -9.53
N ALA A 185 -3.90 -24.37 -10.45
CA ALA A 185 -3.09 -24.23 -11.67
C ALA A 185 -3.36 -22.93 -12.47
N GLN A 186 -4.64 -22.58 -12.69
CA GLN A 186 -5.00 -21.37 -13.44
C GLN A 186 -4.81 -20.07 -12.63
N PRO A 187 -5.32 -19.95 -11.38
CA PRO A 187 -5.05 -18.75 -10.58
C PRO A 187 -3.56 -18.52 -10.28
N VAL A 188 -2.74 -19.57 -10.19
CA VAL A 188 -1.27 -19.42 -10.04
C VAL A 188 -0.66 -18.75 -11.29
N ILE A 189 -1.14 -19.05 -12.49
CA ILE A 189 -0.72 -18.35 -13.71
C ILE A 189 -1.15 -16.88 -13.65
N TYR A 190 -2.36 -16.60 -13.16
CA TYR A 190 -2.85 -15.23 -12.98
C TYR A 190 -2.02 -14.44 -11.97
N ALA A 191 -1.57 -15.08 -10.89
CA ALA A 191 -0.71 -14.46 -9.91
C ALA A 191 0.58 -13.90 -10.52
N GLY A 192 1.25 -14.64 -11.41
CA GLY A 192 2.44 -14.11 -12.09
C GLY A 192 2.15 -12.85 -12.92
N ARG A 193 1.05 -12.86 -13.67
CA ARG A 193 0.63 -11.69 -14.48
C ARG A 193 0.28 -10.48 -13.61
N TYR A 194 -0.38 -10.72 -12.49
CA TYR A 194 -0.73 -9.66 -11.55
C TYR A 194 0.47 -9.11 -10.80
N LEU A 195 1.46 -9.95 -10.48
CA LEU A 195 2.71 -9.49 -9.89
C LEU A 195 3.46 -8.56 -10.85
N ASP A 196 3.61 -8.96 -12.11
CA ASP A 196 4.24 -8.13 -13.14
C ASP A 196 3.48 -6.82 -13.38
N ARG A 197 2.13 -6.91 -13.44
CA ARG A 197 1.28 -5.72 -13.55
C ARG A 197 1.47 -4.82 -12.33
N GLY A 198 1.51 -5.37 -11.12
CA GLY A 198 1.76 -4.63 -9.89
C GLY A 198 3.06 -3.83 -9.94
N HIS A 199 4.17 -4.46 -10.33
CA HIS A 199 5.44 -3.75 -10.50
C HIS A 199 5.39 -2.66 -11.58
N ALA A 200 4.68 -2.89 -12.68
CA ALA A 200 4.47 -1.86 -13.69
C ALA A 200 3.65 -0.69 -13.13
N LEU A 201 2.58 -0.97 -12.37
CA LEU A 201 1.74 0.04 -11.74
C LEU A 201 2.47 0.84 -10.67
N TRP A 202 3.30 0.19 -9.84
CA TRP A 202 4.13 0.88 -8.86
C TRP A 202 5.07 1.88 -9.52
N ARG A 203 5.83 1.43 -10.53
CA ARG A 203 6.74 2.31 -11.29
C ARG A 203 5.99 3.44 -11.96
N ALA A 204 4.84 3.15 -12.58
CA ALA A 204 4.02 4.17 -13.24
C ALA A 204 3.49 5.20 -12.25
N ALA A 205 2.97 4.77 -11.09
CA ALA A 205 2.52 5.67 -10.03
C ALA A 205 3.65 6.57 -9.52
N SER A 206 4.89 6.07 -9.46
CA SER A 206 6.05 6.86 -9.01
C SER A 206 6.67 7.77 -10.08
N THR A 207 6.52 7.46 -11.37
CA THR A 207 7.29 8.13 -12.45
C THR A 207 6.44 8.89 -13.46
N ARG A 208 5.16 8.55 -13.62
CA ARG A 208 4.27 9.24 -14.55
C ARG A 208 3.72 10.52 -13.93
N PRO A 209 3.28 11.49 -14.75
CA PRO A 209 2.60 12.67 -14.25
C PRO A 209 1.38 12.30 -13.40
N HIS A 210 1.34 12.82 -12.18
CA HIS A 210 0.15 12.73 -11.34
C HIS A 210 -0.94 13.65 -11.88
N LEU A 211 -2.15 13.13 -11.98
CA LEU A 211 -3.30 13.81 -12.52
C LEU A 211 -4.34 14.00 -11.41
N ALA A 212 -4.93 15.18 -11.36
CA ALA A 212 -6.05 15.47 -10.48
C ALA A 212 -7.18 14.45 -10.69
N VAL A 213 -7.76 13.96 -9.60
CA VAL A 213 -8.95 13.11 -9.66
C VAL A 213 -10.14 13.96 -10.07
N ASN A 214 -10.91 13.48 -11.05
CA ASN A 214 -12.13 14.15 -11.47
C ASN A 214 -13.27 13.87 -10.47
N ALA A 215 -13.86 14.94 -9.93
CA ALA A 215 -14.88 14.86 -8.89
C ALA A 215 -16.17 14.15 -9.35
N TYR A 216 -16.57 14.35 -10.60
CA TYR A 216 -17.75 13.68 -11.17
C TYR A 216 -17.50 12.18 -11.32
N VAL A 217 -16.36 11.80 -11.89
CA VAL A 217 -15.99 10.39 -12.05
C VAL A 217 -15.88 9.69 -10.70
N TRP A 218 -15.25 10.33 -9.71
CA TRP A 218 -15.17 9.77 -8.36
C TRP A 218 -16.56 9.61 -7.73
N SER A 219 -17.42 10.63 -7.84
CA SER A 219 -18.80 10.59 -7.36
C SER A 219 -19.58 9.39 -7.92
N ASP A 220 -19.43 9.12 -9.23
CA ASP A 220 -20.12 8.02 -9.90
C ASP A 220 -19.54 6.65 -9.51
N SER A 221 -18.24 6.59 -9.18
CA SER A 221 -17.51 5.33 -9.00
C SER A 221 -17.42 4.86 -7.55
N ARG A 222 -17.45 5.79 -6.58
CA ARG A 222 -17.20 5.49 -5.17
C ARG A 222 -18.18 4.47 -4.60
N ALA A 223 -19.44 4.51 -5.03
CA ALA A 223 -20.47 3.62 -4.52
C ALA A 223 -20.23 2.16 -4.95
N ASP A 224 -19.73 1.95 -6.18
CA ASP A 224 -19.38 0.62 -6.67
C ASP A 224 -18.16 0.06 -5.94
N LEU A 225 -17.13 0.88 -5.71
CA LEU A 225 -15.97 0.50 -4.89
C LEU A 225 -16.37 0.15 -3.46
N ALA A 226 -17.21 0.98 -2.83
CA ALA A 226 -17.74 0.72 -1.49
C ALA A 226 -18.54 -0.58 -1.44
N ALA A 227 -19.44 -0.81 -2.42
CA ALA A 227 -20.21 -2.03 -2.53
C ALA A 227 -19.31 -3.27 -2.69
N GLN A 228 -18.25 -3.18 -3.49
CA GLN A 228 -17.27 -4.26 -3.67
C GLN A 228 -16.52 -4.56 -2.36
N ARG A 229 -16.11 -3.54 -1.59
CA ARG A 229 -15.47 -3.74 -0.28
C ARG A 229 -16.43 -4.37 0.74
N VAL A 230 -17.66 -3.86 0.85
CA VAL A 230 -18.69 -4.43 1.74
C VAL A 230 -19.05 -5.86 1.37
N ALA A 231 -19.12 -6.17 0.07
CA ALA A 231 -19.34 -7.54 -0.40
C ALA A 231 -18.20 -8.46 0.04
N TRP A 232 -16.95 -8.03 -0.15
CA TRP A 232 -15.77 -8.81 0.26
C TRP A 232 -15.73 -9.02 1.78
N GLN A 233 -15.96 -7.98 2.59
CA GLN A 233 -16.00 -8.10 4.05
C GLN A 233 -17.06 -9.12 4.51
N ARG A 234 -18.30 -9.02 3.97
CA ARG A 234 -19.37 -9.98 4.29
C ARG A 234 -19.05 -11.41 3.88
N GLN A 235 -18.27 -11.59 2.81
CA GLN A 235 -17.84 -12.91 2.38
C GLN A 235 -16.74 -13.46 3.30
N MET A 236 -15.80 -12.62 3.75
CA MET A 236 -14.78 -13.03 4.74
C MET A 236 -15.40 -13.34 6.10
N ASP A 237 -16.43 -12.60 6.53
CA ASP A 237 -17.13 -12.84 7.80
C ASP A 237 -17.78 -14.24 7.89
N GLN A 238 -17.95 -14.93 6.76
CA GLN A 238 -18.46 -16.31 6.70
C GLN A 238 -17.37 -17.36 6.92
N ASN A 239 -16.09 -16.98 6.92
CA ASN A 239 -14.98 -17.88 7.13
C ASN A 239 -14.62 -17.94 8.64
N PRO A 240 -14.93 -19.05 9.34
CA PRO A 240 -14.69 -19.16 10.78
C PRO A 240 -13.20 -19.16 11.14
N ASP A 241 -12.32 -19.66 10.27
CA ASP A 241 -10.88 -19.70 10.53
C ASP A 241 -10.27 -18.29 10.43
N TRP A 242 -10.72 -17.51 9.44
CA TRP A 242 -10.38 -16.10 9.35
C TRP A 242 -10.93 -15.31 10.54
N ALA A 243 -12.20 -15.55 10.93
CA ALA A 243 -12.80 -14.86 12.07
C ALA A 243 -12.05 -15.13 13.38
N ALA A 244 -11.56 -16.37 13.59
CA ALA A 244 -10.73 -16.72 14.73
C ALA A 244 -9.36 -16.02 14.67
N TRP A 245 -8.72 -15.98 13.49
CA TRP A 245 -7.45 -15.26 13.29
C TRP A 245 -7.60 -13.76 13.56
N ASN A 246 -8.57 -13.11 12.92
CA ASN A 246 -8.87 -11.69 13.09
C ASN A 246 -9.19 -11.38 14.56
N GLY A 247 -9.99 -12.20 15.23
CA GLY A 247 -10.28 -12.03 16.66
C GLY A 247 -9.04 -11.99 17.56
N ALA A 248 -7.97 -12.69 17.18
CA ALA A 248 -6.70 -12.71 17.91
C ALA A 248 -5.73 -11.58 17.53
N HIS A 249 -5.82 -11.02 16.31
CA HIS A 249 -4.84 -10.07 15.75
C HIS A 249 -5.40 -8.69 15.40
N ARG A 250 -6.72 -8.48 15.56
CA ARG A 250 -7.43 -7.24 15.19
C ARG A 250 -6.72 -5.97 15.63
N ASP A 251 -6.38 -5.89 16.92
CA ASP A 251 -5.82 -4.66 17.48
C ASP A 251 -4.42 -4.37 16.90
N GLU A 252 -3.64 -5.42 16.62
CA GLU A 252 -2.32 -5.30 16.02
C GLU A 252 -2.42 -4.84 14.55
N GLU A 253 -3.29 -5.47 13.76
CA GLU A 253 -3.43 -5.16 12.33
C GLU A 253 -4.19 -3.84 12.09
N GLN A 254 -5.10 -3.43 12.98
CA GLN A 254 -5.87 -2.20 12.83
C GLN A 254 -5.10 -0.94 13.26
N ARG A 255 -4.29 -1.04 14.32
CA ARG A 255 -3.63 0.11 14.96
C ARG A 255 -2.79 0.99 14.01
N PRO A 256 -2.01 0.44 13.04
CA PRO A 256 -1.25 1.26 12.10
C PRO A 256 -2.12 2.19 11.25
N TRP A 257 -3.40 1.86 11.09
CA TRP A 257 -4.31 2.54 10.16
C TRP A 257 -5.25 3.54 10.82
N THR A 258 -5.25 3.67 12.16
CA THR A 258 -6.20 4.54 12.87
C THR A 258 -6.10 6.00 12.42
N GLU A 259 -4.89 6.54 12.30
CA GLU A 259 -4.71 7.92 11.87
C GLU A 259 -5.04 8.11 10.38
N THR A 260 -4.60 7.16 9.53
CA THR A 260 -4.93 7.18 8.08
C THR A 260 -6.44 7.19 7.88
N ARG A 261 -7.17 6.34 8.63
CA ARG A 261 -8.63 6.28 8.60
C ARG A 261 -9.26 7.61 8.99
N ALA A 262 -8.87 8.19 10.12
CA ALA A 262 -9.42 9.47 10.57
C ALA A 262 -9.21 10.59 9.54
N GLN A 263 -8.04 10.63 8.89
CA GLN A 263 -7.73 11.59 7.83
C GLN A 263 -8.62 11.40 6.60
N HIS A 264 -8.77 10.16 6.13
CA HIS A 264 -9.58 9.85 4.95
C HIS A 264 -11.09 9.99 5.22
N GLU A 265 -11.57 9.68 6.43
CA GLU A 265 -12.95 9.94 6.85
C GLU A 265 -13.26 11.46 6.78
N ALA A 266 -12.35 12.32 7.25
CA ALA A 266 -12.51 13.76 7.13
C ALA A 266 -12.52 14.23 5.66
N ALA A 267 -11.62 13.70 4.82
CA ALA A 267 -11.60 13.99 3.39
C ALA A 267 -12.91 13.56 2.69
N ALA A 268 -13.44 12.39 3.03
CA ALA A 268 -14.71 11.88 2.53
C ALA A 268 -15.89 12.79 2.92
N GLN A 269 -15.93 13.28 4.17
CA GLN A 269 -16.96 14.22 4.65
C GLN A 269 -16.90 15.57 3.93
N GLN A 270 -15.69 16.12 3.74
CA GLN A 270 -15.49 17.35 2.99
C GLN A 270 -15.93 17.22 1.54
N PHE A 271 -15.54 16.13 0.87
CA PHE A 271 -15.99 15.81 -0.48
C PHE A 271 -17.51 15.67 -0.55
N GLY A 272 -18.12 14.93 0.39
CA GLY A 272 -19.56 14.75 0.47
C GLY A 272 -20.33 16.07 0.61
N THR A 273 -19.83 16.98 1.45
CA THR A 273 -20.40 18.32 1.60
C THR A 273 -20.33 19.12 0.29
N TRP A 274 -19.18 19.10 -0.38
CA TRP A 274 -19.00 19.78 -1.66
C TRP A 274 -19.85 19.17 -2.79
N GLN A 275 -20.01 17.85 -2.80
CA GLN A 275 -20.89 17.13 -3.72
C GLN A 275 -22.37 17.49 -3.50
N GLN A 276 -22.83 17.58 -2.25
CA GLN A 276 -24.21 18.01 -1.94
C GLN A 276 -24.48 19.44 -2.44
N GLN A 277 -23.46 20.29 -2.45
CA GLN A 277 -23.50 21.63 -3.04
C GLN A 277 -23.33 21.63 -4.57
N ARG A 278 -23.35 20.46 -5.21
CA ARG A 278 -23.16 20.25 -6.65
C ARG A 278 -21.83 20.80 -7.16
N PHE A 279 -20.78 20.62 -6.36
CA PHE A 279 -19.41 21.06 -6.67
C PHE A 279 -19.29 22.58 -6.91
N ARG A 280 -20.14 23.39 -6.27
CA ARG A 280 -20.03 24.85 -6.30
C ARG A 280 -18.86 25.33 -5.45
N GLY A 281 -18.16 26.35 -5.93
CA GLY A 281 -16.97 26.89 -5.26
C GLY A 281 -15.70 26.08 -5.54
N PRO A 282 -14.56 26.48 -4.95
CA PRO A 282 -13.31 25.77 -5.13
C PRO A 282 -13.40 24.33 -4.56
N PRO A 283 -12.62 23.37 -5.10
CA PRO A 283 -12.48 22.04 -4.51
C PRO A 283 -12.04 22.13 -3.04
N PRO A 284 -12.57 21.27 -2.16
CA PRO A 284 -12.15 21.24 -0.78
C PRO A 284 -10.69 20.78 -0.68
N GLN A 285 -10.00 21.29 0.32
CA GLN A 285 -8.70 20.78 0.70
C GLN A 285 -8.90 19.50 1.51
N LEU A 286 -8.61 18.34 0.91
CA LEU A 286 -8.88 17.01 1.48
C LEU A 286 -8.02 16.68 2.71
N TYR A 287 -6.77 17.14 2.74
CA TYR A 287 -5.82 16.88 3.83
C TYR A 287 -5.18 18.18 4.30
N PRO A 288 -4.83 18.31 5.59
CA PRO A 288 -4.08 19.46 6.09
C PRO A 288 -2.80 19.65 5.28
N VAL A 289 -2.45 20.90 4.94
CA VAL A 289 -1.13 21.17 4.33
C VAL A 289 -0.10 20.83 5.39
N GLN A 290 0.70 19.78 5.18
CA GLN A 290 1.88 19.58 6.01
C GLN A 290 2.85 20.72 5.68
N HIS A 291 2.93 21.72 6.55
CA HIS A 291 4.01 22.69 6.47
C HIS A 291 5.32 21.93 6.69
N ALA A 292 6.15 21.83 5.65
CA ALA A 292 7.52 21.38 5.80
C ALA A 292 8.17 22.23 6.90
N ALA A 293 8.56 21.59 8.01
CA ALA A 293 9.35 22.27 9.02
C ALA A 293 10.62 22.81 8.32
N PRO A 294 11.03 24.07 8.56
CA PRO A 294 12.27 24.56 7.99
C PRO A 294 13.41 23.66 8.48
N ALA A 295 14.22 23.17 7.54
CA ALA A 295 15.47 22.48 7.84
C ALA A 295 16.27 23.34 8.82
N ARG A 296 16.61 22.78 9.98
CA ARG A 296 17.51 23.39 10.95
C ARG A 296 18.95 22.99 10.64
#